data_AF-A0A843SVH6-F1
#
_entry.id   AF-A0A843SVH6-F1
#
_cell.length_a   1.000
_cell.length_b   1.000
_cell.length_c   1.000
_cell.angle_alpha   90.00
_cell.angle_beta   90.00
_cell.angle_gamma   90.00
#
_symmetry.space_group_name_H-M   'P 1'
#
loop_
_entity.id
_entity.type
_entity.pdbx_description
1 polymer ?
#
loop_
_entity_poly.entity_id
_entity_poly.type
_entity_poly.pdbx_seq_one_letter_code
_entity_poly.pdbx_strand_id
1 'polypeptide(L)'
;MHNLAIVVEDEPSPDLLREMDITPPDTLFGLYQGIPLTERRWDYGNALPDRILLFQGPHEREAADQDDLVASIAETLIHEIGHYFGLSEEEIEEIEEHYWQTYDR
;
A
#
# COMPACT_ATOMS: atom_id res chain seq x y z
N MET A 1 -1.82 -20.22 4.16
CA MET A 1 -2.11 -18.77 4.21
C MET A 1 -0.91 -18.12 4.86
N HIS A 2 -0.16 -17.35 4.08
CA HIS A 2 0.92 -16.52 4.61
C HIS A 2 0.27 -15.36 5.37
N ASN A 3 0.80 -14.99 6.54
CA ASN A 3 0.27 -13.87 7.32
C ASN A 3 0.56 -12.58 6.55
N LEU A 4 -0.49 -11.87 6.14
CA LEU A 4 -0.43 -10.49 5.64
C LEU A 4 -0.97 -9.58 6.74
N ALA A 5 -0.18 -8.61 7.19
CA ALA A 5 -0.61 -7.60 8.15
C ALA A 5 -0.91 -6.28 7.46
N ILE A 6 -2.05 -5.67 7.76
CA ILE A 6 -2.32 -4.28 7.38
C ILE A 6 -1.92 -3.42 8.58
N VAL A 7 -1.03 -2.45 8.35
CA VAL A 7 -0.49 -1.57 9.38
C VAL A 7 -0.76 -0.13 8.96
N VAL A 8 -1.29 0.66 9.87
CA VAL A 8 -1.51 2.10 9.65
C VAL A 8 -0.41 2.87 10.38
N GLU A 9 0.24 3.77 9.67
CA GLU A 9 1.21 4.73 10.21
C GLU A 9 0.75 6.16 9.94
N ASP A 10 1.18 7.12 10.75
CA ASP A 10 0.75 8.51 10.62
C ASP A 10 1.26 9.14 9.31
N GLU A 11 2.54 8.93 8.98
CA GLU A 11 3.23 9.55 7.84
C GLU A 11 4.32 8.64 7.27
N PRO A 12 4.60 8.67 5.96
CA PRO A 12 5.76 8.01 5.40
C PRO A 12 7.03 8.70 5.88
N SER A 13 8.02 7.90 6.31
CA SER A 13 9.30 8.47 6.76
C SER A 13 10.02 9.19 5.60
N PRO A 14 10.78 10.27 5.87
CA PRO A 14 11.56 10.95 4.83
C PRO A 14 12.57 10.04 4.13
N ASP A 15 13.04 9.00 4.83
CA ASP A 15 13.99 8.02 4.30
C ASP A 15 13.32 7.11 3.28
N LEU A 16 12.10 6.64 3.59
CA LEU A 16 11.27 5.84 2.70
C LEU A 16 10.89 6.62 1.44
N LEU A 17 10.46 7.88 1.59
CA LEU A 17 10.14 8.72 0.43
C LEU A 17 11.34 8.90 -0.50
N ARG A 18 12.55 9.09 0.06
CA ARG A 18 13.79 9.16 -0.73
C ARG A 18 14.14 7.84 -1.41
N GLU A 19 13.90 6.71 -0.75
CA GLU A 19 14.12 5.38 -1.34
C GLU A 19 13.20 5.13 -2.53
N MET A 20 11.97 5.64 -2.46
CA MET A 20 10.96 5.53 -3.52
C MET A 20 11.03 6.66 -4.55
N ASP A 21 12.04 7.53 -4.48
CA ASP A 21 12.21 8.71 -5.36
C ASP A 21 10.98 9.64 -5.38
N ILE A 22 10.23 9.69 -4.28
CA ILE A 22 9.05 10.54 -4.11
C ILE A 22 9.49 11.88 -3.54
N THR A 23 9.10 12.96 -4.20
CA THR A 23 9.43 14.33 -3.80
C THR A 23 8.18 15.21 -3.75
N PRO A 24 8.13 16.24 -2.89
CA PRO A 24 6.99 17.15 -2.86
C PRO A 24 6.68 17.76 -4.24
N PRO A 25 5.41 17.92 -4.64
CA PRO A 25 4.20 17.77 -3.80
C PRO A 25 3.70 16.33 -3.63
N ASP A 26 4.32 15.34 -4.26
CA ASP A 26 3.87 13.96 -4.24
C ASP A 26 4.11 13.28 -2.87
N THR A 27 3.38 12.21 -2.61
CA THR A 27 3.46 11.45 -1.35
C THR A 27 3.17 9.96 -1.57
N LEU A 28 3.31 9.18 -0.50
CA LEU A 28 3.08 7.74 -0.51
C LEU A 28 1.82 7.44 0.33
N PHE A 29 0.81 6.83 -0.28
CA PHE A 29 -0.45 6.49 0.38
C PHE A 29 -0.42 5.10 1.02
N GLY A 30 0.18 4.14 0.34
CA GLY A 30 0.40 2.79 0.84
C GLY A 30 1.71 2.20 0.36
N LEU A 31 2.07 1.06 0.91
CA LEU A 31 3.21 0.28 0.46
C LEU A 31 3.10 -1.19 0.86
N TYR A 32 3.14 -2.08 -0.12
CA TYR A 32 3.40 -3.49 0.08
C TYR A 32 4.89 -3.72 0.35
N GLN A 33 5.19 -4.26 1.54
CA GLN A 33 6.54 -4.64 1.93
C GLN A 33 6.62 -6.14 2.23
N GLY A 34 7.13 -6.89 1.26
CA GLY A 34 7.53 -8.28 1.45
C GLY A 34 8.98 -8.40 1.94
N ILE A 35 9.27 -9.35 2.84
CA ILE A 35 10.66 -9.65 3.22
C ILE A 35 11.27 -10.62 2.20
N PRO A 36 12.42 -10.29 1.56
CA PRO A 36 13.08 -11.20 0.63
C PRO A 36 13.39 -12.55 1.29
N LEU A 37 13.04 -13.64 0.59
CA LEU A 37 13.34 -15.04 0.96
C LEU A 37 14.82 -15.28 1.33
N THR A 38 15.74 -14.48 0.78
CA THR A 38 17.20 -14.60 0.92
C THR A 38 17.75 -14.05 2.23
N GLU A 39 16.99 -13.21 2.95
CA GLU A 39 17.39 -12.67 4.27
C GLU A 39 16.83 -13.50 5.45
N ARG A 40 16.13 -14.60 5.16
CA ARG A 40 15.67 -15.58 6.14
C ARG A 40 16.86 -16.28 6.79
N ARG A 41 17.43 -15.72 7.85
CA ARG A 41 18.30 -16.49 8.75
C ARG A 41 17.48 -17.54 9.47
N TRP A 42 17.98 -18.76 9.47
CA TRP A 42 17.33 -19.96 10.00
C TRP A 42 17.35 -20.03 11.55
N ASP A 43 17.83 -19.00 12.24
CA ASP A 43 18.13 -19.02 13.68
C ASP A 43 17.13 -18.26 14.56
N TYR A 44 16.08 -17.64 14.01
CA TYR A 44 14.97 -17.10 14.81
C TYR A 44 13.62 -17.42 14.16
N GLY A 45 12.81 -18.25 14.83
CA GLY A 45 11.52 -18.74 14.35
C GLY A 45 10.38 -17.72 14.26
N ASN A 46 10.66 -16.46 13.89
CA ASN A 46 9.67 -15.41 13.68
C ASN A 46 9.98 -14.66 12.37
N ALA A 47 9.64 -15.25 11.22
CA ALA A 47 9.56 -14.46 9.99
C ALA A 47 8.45 -13.42 10.21
N LEU A 48 8.80 -12.13 10.15
CA LEU A 48 7.79 -11.08 10.17
C LEU A 48 6.89 -11.26 8.93
N PRO A 49 5.57 -11.12 9.10
CA PRO A 49 4.62 -11.26 8.00
C PRO A 49 4.89 -10.21 6.92
N ASP A 50 4.51 -10.53 5.68
CA ASP A 50 4.38 -9.50 4.67
C ASP A 50 3.39 -8.44 5.19
N ARG A 51 3.63 -7.17 4.89
CA ARG A 51 2.76 -6.10 5.37
C ARG A 51 2.36 -5.14 4.26
N ILE A 52 1.14 -4.64 4.37
CA ILE A 52 0.69 -3.45 3.65
C ILE A 52 0.70 -2.31 4.66
N LEU A 53 1.51 -1.29 4.39
CA LEU A 53 1.48 -0.03 5.11
C LEU A 53 0.41 0.87 4.46
N LEU A 54 -0.35 1.59 5.29
CA LEU A 54 -1.21 2.71 4.88
C LEU A 54 -0.81 3.94 5.69
N PHE A 55 -0.71 5.08 5.03
CA PHE A 55 -0.30 6.33 5.66
C PHE A 55 -1.50 7.25 5.85
N GLN A 56 -1.91 7.43 7.10
CA GLN A 56 -3.12 8.18 7.46
C GLN A 56 -3.05 9.65 7.02
N GLY A 57 -1.95 10.33 7.29
CA GLY A 57 -1.78 11.76 6.98
C GLY A 57 -1.93 12.09 5.50
N PRO A 58 -1.28 11.36 4.58
CA PRO A 58 -1.50 11.49 3.14
C PRO A 58 -2.97 11.37 2.74
N HIS A 59 -3.66 10.31 3.17
CA HIS A 59 -5.06 10.09 2.85
C HIS A 59 -5.98 11.21 3.39
N GLU A 60 -5.77 11.64 4.64
CA GLU A 60 -6.56 12.72 5.25
C GLU A 60 -6.34 14.09 4.59
N ARG A 61 -5.18 14.31 3.95
CA ARG A 61 -4.90 15.56 3.23
C ARG A 61 -5.52 15.61 1.85
N GLU A 62 -5.61 14.46 1.18
CA GLU A 62 -6.18 14.37 -0.17
C GLU A 62 -7.71 14.34 -0.12
N ALA A 63 -8.28 13.65 0.87
CA ALA A 63 -9.71 13.45 0.97
C ALA A 63 -10.49 14.74 1.29
N ALA A 64 -11.56 15.00 0.54
CA ALA A 64 -12.47 16.11 0.75
C ALA A 64 -13.42 15.89 1.94
N ASP A 65 -13.82 14.63 2.16
CA ASP A 65 -14.70 14.21 3.25
C ASP A 65 -14.45 12.74 3.66
N GLN A 66 -15.30 12.22 4.54
CA GLN A 66 -15.13 10.88 5.08
C GLN A 66 -15.40 9.78 4.05
N ASP A 67 -16.31 10.01 3.09
CA ASP A 67 -16.62 9.00 2.07
C ASP A 67 -15.46 8.94 1.06
N ASP A 68 -14.92 10.09 0.70
CA ASP A 68 -13.72 10.21 -0.13
C ASP A 68 -12.48 9.58 0.54
N LEU A 69 -12.31 9.78 1.85
CA LEU A 69 -11.24 9.12 2.61
C LEU A 69 -11.33 7.60 2.55
N VAL A 70 -12.54 7.04 2.70
CA VAL A 70 -12.76 5.60 2.63
C VAL A 70 -12.48 5.07 1.22
N ALA A 71 -12.89 5.81 0.18
CA ALA A 71 -12.62 5.46 -1.20
C ALA A 71 -11.11 5.44 -1.49
N SER A 72 -10.39 6.49 -1.11
CA SER A 72 -8.94 6.61 -1.28
C SER A 72 -8.16 5.48 -0.58
N ILE A 73 -8.54 5.13 0.65
CA ILE A 73 -7.94 3.99 1.38
C ILE A 73 -8.21 2.66 0.66
N ALA A 74 -9.43 2.47 0.15
CA ALA A 74 -9.79 1.23 -0.52
C ALA A 74 -9.07 1.06 -1.86
N GLU A 75 -8.94 2.14 -2.65
CA GLU A 75 -8.14 2.15 -3.89
C GLU A 75 -6.69 1.77 -3.64
N THR A 76 -6.06 2.40 -2.64
CA THR A 76 -4.69 2.07 -2.24
C THR A 76 -4.57 0.62 -1.79
N LEU A 77 -5.51 0.11 -0.98
CA LEU A 77 -5.49 -1.29 -0.56
C LEU A 77 -5.61 -2.28 -1.73
N ILE A 78 -6.43 -1.97 -2.74
CA ILE A 78 -6.60 -2.83 -3.91
C ILE A 78 -5.29 -2.92 -4.70
N HIS A 79 -4.64 -1.77 -4.97
CA HIS A 79 -3.31 -1.71 -5.57
C HIS A 79 -2.30 -2.58 -4.82
N GLU A 80 -2.15 -2.36 -3.51
CA GLU A 80 -1.13 -3.06 -2.70
C GLU A 80 -1.40 -4.57 -2.58
N ILE A 81 -2.67 -4.96 -2.58
CA ILE A 81 -3.06 -6.38 -2.65
C ILE A 81 -2.69 -6.97 -4.02
N GLY A 82 -2.86 -6.21 -5.10
CA GLY A 82 -2.40 -6.59 -6.44
C GLY A 82 -0.90 -6.91 -6.46
N HIS A 83 -0.08 -6.00 -5.91
CA HIS A 83 1.36 -6.24 -5.77
C HIS A 83 1.69 -7.45 -4.90
N TYR A 84 0.96 -7.67 -3.81
CA TYR A 84 1.11 -8.88 -2.99
C TYR A 84 0.86 -10.17 -3.78
N PHE A 85 -0.11 -10.17 -4.70
CA PHE A 85 -0.36 -11.30 -5.59
C PHE A 85 0.62 -11.41 -6.77
N GLY A 86 1.54 -10.45 -6.91
CA GLY A 86 2.54 -10.41 -7.97
C GLY A 86 1.98 -9.98 -9.32
N LEU A 87 0.87 -9.22 -9.32
CA LEU A 87 0.32 -8.60 -10.52
C LEU A 87 1.22 -7.44 -10.98
N SER A 88 1.29 -7.23 -12.29
CA SER A 88 1.94 -6.04 -12.86
C SER A 88 1.07 -4.79 -12.66
N GLU A 89 1.68 -3.61 -12.81
CA GLU A 89 0.94 -2.34 -12.83
C GLU A 89 -0.22 -2.39 -13.83
N GLU A 90 0.03 -2.90 -15.04
CA GLU A 90 -0.95 -3.01 -16.12
C GLU A 90 -2.15 -3.91 -15.72
N GLU A 91 -1.90 -5.03 -15.05
CA GLU A 91 -2.96 -5.93 -14.57
C GLU A 91 -3.79 -5.29 -13.44
N ILE A 92 -3.15 -4.48 -12.58
CA ILE A 92 -3.81 -3.76 -11.50
C ILE A 92 -4.68 -2.64 -12.06
N GLU A 93 -4.14 -1.81 -12.95
CA GLU A 93 -4.88 -0.75 -13.65
C GLU A 93 -6.14 -1.31 -14.35
N GLU A 94 -6.01 -2.44 -15.05
CA GLU A 94 -7.17 -3.11 -15.68
C GLU A 94 -8.26 -3.50 -14.67
N ILE A 95 -7.88 -3.99 -13.48
CA ILE A 95 -8.81 -4.38 -12.41
C ILE A 95 -9.53 -3.13 -11.87
N GLU A 96 -8.80 -2.04 -11.65
CA GLU A 96 -9.38 -0.83 -11.09
C GLU A 96 -10.33 -0.14 -12.05
N GLU A 97 -9.96 -0.06 -13.33
CA GLU A 97 -10.83 0.44 -14.39
C GLU A 97 -12.14 -0.36 -14.48
N HIS A 98 -12.07 -1.70 -14.35
CA HIS A 98 -13.24 -2.56 -14.51
C HIS A 98 -14.12 -2.67 -13.28
N TYR A 99 -13.54 -2.67 -12.08
CA TYR A 99 -14.24 -3.02 -10.84
C TYR A 99 -14.34 -1.87 -9.84
N TRP A 100 -13.52 -0.83 -9.96
CA TRP A 100 -13.46 0.26 -8.97
C TRP A 100 -14.04 1.59 -9.46
N GLN A 101 -13.92 1.94 -10.76
CA GLN A 101 -14.58 3.13 -11.33
C GLN A 101 -16.12 3.16 -11.16
N THR A 102 -16.74 2.05 -10.78
CA THR A 102 -18.19 1.99 -10.52
C THR A 102 -18.61 2.59 -9.17
N TYR A 103 -17.69 2.90 -8.26
CA TYR A 103 -17.99 3.52 -6.95
C TYR A 103 -17.80 5.05 -6.91
N ASP A 104 -17.17 5.64 -7.92
CA ASP A 104 -16.95 7.09 -8.06
C ASP A 104 -18.14 7.81 -8.75
N ARG A 105 -19.38 7.38 -8.47
CA ARG A 105 -20.59 7.91 -9.15
C ARG A 105 -21.80 8.14 -8.24
#